data_AF-A0A6J6C6K3-F1
#
_entry.id   AF-A0A6J6C6K3-F1
#
_cell.length_a   1.000
_cell.length_b   1.000
_cell.length_c   1.000
_cell.angle_alpha   90.00
_cell.angle_beta   90.00
_cell.angle_gamma   90.00
#
_symmetry.space_group_name_H-M   'P 1'
#
loop_
_entity.id
_entity.type
_entity.pdbx_description
1 polymer ?
#
loop_
_entity_poly.entity_id
_entity_poly.type
_entity_poly.pdbx_seq_one_letter_code
_entity_poly.pdbx_strand_id
1 'polypeptide(L)'
;MYRFLLRPKWLGFHLLVIGMIVLMINLGLWQKHRLDERREFNAEVRARATEPIVPIEDVVIDGVDPDDVQWRTVTATGTYLADEQVIVVNRSQDGFSGVNAVTPLQLADGRLVLVNRGFVPSTFDVPAPTTGEVVVTGRLRETQERSIGGLTEGAGELREVFRIDIPRLAEQLPAEVLPVYVDVLGASPAQGDLPIPLPDPDLSEGPHLSYMVQWWIFAGFVALGWVLAVRRSIRQHRRDRAAAQAATTDPTVPTGATGESRETADGDAAVGATSLSAAGAAAGDGRSPAGDADPTVHG
;
A
#
# COMPACT_ATOMS: atom_id res chain seq x y z
N MET A 1 9.82 -51.17 3.74
CA MET A 1 8.67 -50.44 3.15
C MET A 1 8.24 -49.31 4.08
N TYR A 2 8.22 -48.05 3.60
CA TYR A 2 7.99 -46.81 4.38
C TYR A 2 6.53 -46.58 4.82
N ARG A 3 5.76 -47.65 5.09
CA ARG A 3 4.31 -47.57 5.40
C ARG A 3 3.98 -46.73 6.64
N PHE A 4 4.95 -46.46 7.52
CA PHE A 4 4.75 -45.58 8.67
C PHE A 4 4.54 -44.10 8.28
N LEU A 5 5.05 -43.66 7.12
CA LEU A 5 4.81 -42.32 6.56
C LEU A 5 3.38 -42.13 6.03
N LEU A 6 2.60 -43.21 5.94
CA LEU A 6 1.19 -43.19 5.55
C LEU A 6 0.25 -43.26 6.76
N ARG A 7 0.77 -43.19 8.00
CA ARG A 7 -0.07 -43.13 9.21
C ARG A 7 -0.83 -41.80 9.25
N PRO A 8 -2.03 -41.74 9.85
CA PRO A 8 -2.88 -40.53 9.84
C PRO A 8 -2.17 -39.25 10.29
N LYS A 9 -1.31 -39.33 11.31
CA LYS A 9 -0.49 -38.21 11.78
C LYS A 9 0.48 -37.68 10.71
N TRP A 10 1.14 -38.58 9.97
CA TRP A 10 2.02 -38.19 8.87
C TRP A 10 1.22 -37.67 7.69
N LEU A 11 0.07 -38.26 7.36
CA LEU A 11 -0.79 -37.76 6.29
C LEU A 11 -1.28 -36.33 6.57
N GLY A 12 -1.74 -36.05 7.79
CA GLY A 12 -2.09 -34.69 8.22
C GLY A 12 -0.92 -33.72 8.11
N PHE A 13 0.29 -34.13 8.51
CA PHE A 13 1.50 -33.33 8.35
C PHE A 13 1.84 -33.03 6.88
N HIS A 14 1.76 -34.02 5.99
CA HIS A 14 1.97 -33.81 4.54
C HIS A 14 0.96 -32.81 3.98
N LEU A 15 -0.32 -32.98 4.32
CA LEU A 15 -1.38 -32.09 3.85
C LEU A 15 -1.18 -30.66 4.35
N LEU A 16 -0.80 -30.48 5.62
CA LEU A 16 -0.49 -29.17 6.17
C LEU A 16 0.67 -28.49 5.43
N VAL A 17 1.77 -29.22 5.20
CA VAL A 17 2.94 -28.70 4.48
C VAL A 17 2.57 -28.31 3.05
N ILE A 18 1.86 -29.19 2.34
CA ILE A 18 1.40 -28.92 0.97
C ILE A 18 0.49 -27.70 0.95
N GLY A 19 -0.48 -27.63 1.87
CA GLY A 19 -1.36 -26.47 2.00
C GLY A 19 -0.61 -25.16 2.23
N MET A 20 0.40 -25.18 3.11
CA MET A 20 1.25 -24.02 3.39
C MET A 20 2.05 -23.58 2.16
N ILE A 21 2.67 -24.53 1.45
CA ILE A 21 3.41 -24.23 0.21
C ILE A 21 2.46 -23.64 -0.84
N VAL A 22 1.31 -24.26 -1.07
CA VAL A 22 0.30 -23.77 -2.03
C VAL A 22 -0.14 -22.35 -1.67
N LEU A 23 -0.42 -22.09 -0.39
CA LEU A 23 -0.78 -20.75 0.09
C LEU A 23 0.34 -19.72 -0.20
N MET A 24 1.58 -20.03 0.17
CA MET A 24 2.72 -19.13 -0.04
C MET A 24 2.98 -18.86 -1.53
N ILE A 25 2.88 -19.88 -2.39
CA ILE A 25 3.00 -19.68 -3.84
C ILE A 25 1.88 -18.77 -4.37
N ASN A 26 0.64 -18.97 -3.93
CA ASN A 26 -0.48 -18.12 -4.32
C ASN A 26 -0.30 -16.66 -3.85
N LEU A 27 0.21 -16.45 -2.63
CA LEU A 27 0.55 -15.11 -2.14
C LEU A 27 1.65 -14.45 -2.96
N GLY A 28 2.66 -15.21 -3.40
CA GLY A 28 3.68 -14.71 -4.33
C GLY A 28 3.10 -14.36 -5.71
N LEU A 29 2.20 -15.18 -6.25
CA LEU A 29 1.51 -14.89 -7.51
C LEU A 29 0.61 -13.66 -7.41
N TRP A 30 -0.06 -13.47 -6.29
CA TRP A 30 -0.84 -12.26 -6.02
C TRP A 30 0.05 -11.01 -6.00
N GLN A 31 1.22 -11.06 -5.35
CA GLN A 31 2.19 -9.97 -5.39
C GLN A 31 2.74 -9.72 -6.80
N LYS A 32 2.95 -10.77 -7.59
CA LYS A 32 3.32 -10.63 -9.01
C LYS A 32 2.25 -9.88 -9.80
N HIS A 33 0.98 -10.23 -9.62
CA HIS A 33 -0.12 -9.56 -10.31
C HIS A 33 -0.17 -8.06 -9.96
N ARG A 34 -0.04 -7.71 -8.67
CA ARG A 34 0.06 -6.31 -8.23
C ARG A 34 1.28 -5.58 -8.82
N LEU A 35 2.41 -6.26 -8.95
CA LEU A 35 3.59 -5.71 -9.60
C LEU A 35 3.33 -5.43 -11.09
N ASP A 36 2.69 -6.34 -11.80
CA ASP A 36 2.37 -6.20 -13.22
C ASP A 36 1.38 -5.05 -13.45
N GLU A 37 0.29 -4.98 -12.67
CA GLU A 37 -0.67 -3.84 -12.67
C GLU A 37 0.07 -2.50 -12.50
N ARG A 38 0.99 -2.44 -11.51
CA ARG A 38 1.76 -1.22 -11.24
C ARG A 38 2.68 -0.86 -12.40
N ARG A 39 3.29 -1.84 -13.06
CA ARG A 39 4.16 -1.63 -14.22
C ARG A 39 3.39 -1.16 -15.44
N GLU A 40 2.22 -1.73 -15.70
CA GLU A 40 1.33 -1.32 -16.78
C GLU A 40 0.91 0.15 -16.60
N PHE A 41 0.40 0.49 -15.41
CA PHE A 41 0.10 1.89 -15.05
C PHE A 41 1.32 2.81 -15.25
N ASN A 42 2.48 2.43 -14.72
CA ASN A 42 3.69 3.26 -14.84
C ASN A 42 4.13 3.44 -16.29
N ALA A 43 3.97 2.41 -17.14
CA ALA A 43 4.30 2.49 -18.55
C ALA A 43 3.35 3.44 -19.30
N GLU A 44 2.06 3.37 -19.01
CA GLU A 44 1.04 4.26 -19.57
C GLU A 44 1.28 5.72 -19.21
N VAL A 45 1.49 6.01 -17.91
CA VAL A 45 1.78 7.38 -17.45
C VAL A 45 3.04 7.93 -18.13
N ARG A 46 4.11 7.14 -18.24
CA ARG A 46 5.34 7.57 -18.91
C ARG A 46 5.12 7.82 -20.40
N ALA A 47 4.42 6.92 -21.09
CA ALA A 47 4.16 7.05 -22.52
C ALA A 47 3.44 8.38 -22.79
N ARG A 48 2.33 8.64 -22.08
CA ARG A 48 1.53 9.86 -22.24
C ARG A 48 2.25 11.13 -21.79
N ALA A 49 3.03 11.07 -20.72
CA ALA A 49 3.79 12.23 -20.24
C ALA A 49 4.90 12.66 -21.22
N THR A 50 5.38 11.76 -22.09
CA THR A 50 6.40 12.06 -23.11
C THR A 50 5.86 12.49 -24.47
N GLU A 51 4.53 12.52 -24.62
CA GLU A 51 3.92 12.98 -25.86
C GLU A 51 4.16 14.49 -26.08
N PRO A 52 4.14 14.96 -27.35
CA PRO A 52 4.26 16.37 -27.65
C PRO A 52 3.20 17.20 -26.91
N ILE A 53 3.63 18.28 -26.28
CA ILE A 53 2.73 19.24 -25.63
C ILE A 53 1.96 19.97 -26.73
N VAL A 54 0.64 19.89 -26.67
CA VAL A 54 -0.29 20.51 -27.61
C VAL A 54 -1.37 21.30 -26.84
N PRO A 55 -2.07 22.24 -27.51
CA PRO A 55 -3.22 22.90 -26.92
C PRO A 55 -4.30 21.91 -26.44
N ILE A 56 -4.98 22.24 -25.35
CA ILE A 56 -6.00 21.37 -24.74
C ILE A 56 -7.15 21.09 -25.70
N GLU A 57 -7.51 22.05 -26.54
CA GLU A 57 -8.52 21.96 -27.60
C GLU A 57 -8.20 20.92 -28.69
N ASP A 58 -6.93 20.59 -28.90
CA ASP A 58 -6.50 19.55 -29.86
C ASP A 58 -6.61 18.14 -29.27
N VAL A 59 -6.78 18.02 -27.95
CA VAL A 59 -6.80 16.75 -27.22
C VAL A 59 -8.18 16.43 -26.67
N VAL A 60 -8.83 17.42 -26.06
CA VAL A 60 -10.10 17.29 -25.38
C VAL A 60 -11.22 17.72 -26.32
N ILE A 61 -11.49 16.86 -27.29
CA ILE A 61 -12.56 17.03 -28.27
C ILE A 61 -13.89 16.46 -27.76
N ASP A 62 -15.00 16.81 -28.42
CA ASP A 62 -16.32 16.31 -28.05
C ASP A 62 -16.38 14.78 -28.08
N GLY A 63 -16.79 14.19 -26.96
CA GLY A 63 -16.90 12.73 -26.80
C GLY A 63 -15.59 12.01 -26.47
N VAL A 64 -14.51 12.74 -26.17
CA VAL A 64 -13.27 12.14 -25.67
C VAL A 64 -13.52 11.38 -24.37
N ASP A 65 -12.92 10.20 -24.23
CA ASP A 65 -12.85 9.50 -22.95
C ASP A 65 -11.72 10.13 -22.11
N PRO A 66 -11.99 10.66 -20.90
CA PRO A 66 -10.96 11.17 -20.00
C PRO A 66 -9.83 10.18 -19.73
N ASP A 67 -10.13 8.88 -19.72
CA ASP A 67 -9.14 7.83 -19.48
C ASP A 67 -8.10 7.76 -20.61
N ASP A 68 -8.51 8.03 -21.86
CA ASP A 68 -7.61 8.00 -23.02
C ASP A 68 -6.59 9.15 -23.01
N VAL A 69 -6.92 10.26 -22.36
CA VAL A 69 -6.13 11.50 -22.38
C VAL A 69 -5.48 11.85 -21.04
N GLN A 70 -5.87 11.18 -19.94
CA GLN A 70 -5.25 11.43 -18.65
C GLN A 70 -3.73 11.17 -18.70
N TRP A 71 -2.96 11.95 -17.95
CA TRP A 71 -1.50 12.00 -17.90
C TRP A 71 -0.79 12.68 -19.08
N ARG A 72 -1.48 13.03 -20.16
CA ARG A 72 -0.89 13.86 -21.22
C ARG A 72 -0.61 15.27 -20.71
N THR A 73 0.47 15.88 -21.20
CA THR A 73 0.80 17.28 -20.90
C THR A 73 0.26 18.18 -21.99
N VAL A 74 -0.51 19.21 -21.63
CA VAL A 74 -1.13 20.16 -22.57
C VAL A 74 -0.86 21.59 -22.16
N THR A 75 -1.11 22.52 -23.08
CA THR A 75 -1.26 23.94 -22.78
C THR A 75 -2.73 24.35 -22.81
N ALA A 76 -3.20 25.08 -21.81
CA ALA A 76 -4.52 25.68 -21.77
C ALA A 76 -4.39 27.20 -21.63
N THR A 77 -4.99 27.95 -22.55
CA THR A 77 -4.95 29.42 -22.55
C THR A 77 -6.33 29.97 -22.18
N GLY A 78 -6.37 30.92 -21.26
CA GLY A 78 -7.64 31.48 -20.80
C GLY A 78 -7.52 32.50 -19.67
N THR A 79 -8.64 32.83 -19.05
CA THR A 79 -8.70 33.72 -17.88
C THR A 79 -9.31 32.98 -16.69
N TYR A 80 -8.69 33.09 -15.52
CA TYR A 80 -9.21 32.46 -14.31
C TYR A 80 -10.50 33.13 -13.81
N LEU A 81 -11.48 32.32 -13.40
CA LEU A 81 -12.66 32.77 -12.68
C LEU A 81 -12.36 32.78 -11.18
N ALA A 82 -11.78 33.87 -10.70
CA ALA A 82 -11.28 33.97 -9.32
C ALA A 82 -12.37 33.78 -8.24
N ASP A 83 -13.58 34.26 -8.51
CA ASP A 83 -14.73 34.15 -7.60
C ASP A 83 -15.25 32.71 -7.48
N GLU A 84 -14.91 31.85 -8.44
CA GLU A 84 -15.29 30.43 -8.49
C GLU A 84 -14.18 29.50 -7.95
N GLN A 85 -13.17 30.07 -7.27
CA GLN A 85 -12.09 29.28 -6.69
C GLN A 85 -12.60 28.40 -5.54
N VAL A 86 -12.23 27.13 -5.57
CA VAL A 86 -12.45 26.18 -4.49
C VAL A 86 -11.12 25.66 -3.95
N ILE A 87 -11.12 25.21 -2.71
CA ILE A 87 -9.95 24.57 -2.10
C ILE A 87 -10.23 23.08 -1.89
N VAL A 88 -9.26 22.24 -2.24
CA VAL A 88 -9.31 20.82 -1.92
C VAL A 88 -8.63 20.60 -0.58
N VAL A 89 -9.41 20.28 0.45
CA VAL A 89 -8.94 20.19 1.83
C VAL A 89 -8.28 18.85 2.13
N ASN A 90 -7.70 18.72 3.33
CA ASN A 90 -7.02 17.52 3.83
C ASN A 90 -5.89 17.05 2.91
N ARG A 91 -5.13 17.99 2.35
CA ARG A 91 -3.93 17.69 1.58
C ARG A 91 -2.72 17.67 2.51
N SER A 92 -1.75 16.86 2.11
CA SER A 92 -0.46 16.78 2.75
C SER A 92 0.61 16.69 1.67
N GLN A 93 1.63 17.52 1.76
CA GLN A 93 2.76 17.52 0.84
C GLN A 93 4.03 17.88 1.63
N ASP A 94 5.10 17.12 1.41
CA ASP A 94 6.42 17.32 2.03
C ASP A 94 6.40 17.46 3.57
N GLY A 95 5.51 16.74 4.23
CA GLY A 95 5.36 16.74 5.70
C GLY A 95 4.48 17.87 6.25
N PHE A 96 3.94 18.73 5.40
CA PHE A 96 3.03 19.81 5.80
C PHE A 96 1.59 19.45 5.46
N SER A 97 0.66 19.82 6.34
CA SER A 97 -0.78 19.84 6.03
C SER A 97 -1.13 21.12 5.28
N GLY A 98 -2.11 21.04 4.39
CA GLY A 98 -2.54 22.15 3.56
C GLY A 98 -3.74 21.82 2.71
N VAL A 99 -3.90 22.60 1.66
CA VAL A 99 -4.99 22.50 0.69
C VAL A 99 -4.44 22.63 -0.72
N ASN A 100 -5.17 22.16 -1.72
CA ASN A 100 -4.87 22.50 -3.10
C ASN A 100 -5.80 23.62 -3.57
N ALA A 101 -5.26 24.63 -4.25
CA ALA A 101 -6.07 25.67 -4.86
C ALA A 101 -6.56 25.21 -6.24
N VAL A 102 -7.87 25.17 -6.44
CA VAL A 102 -8.49 24.80 -7.72
C VAL A 102 -9.32 25.96 -8.24
N THR A 103 -8.97 26.46 -9.42
CA THR A 103 -9.63 27.61 -10.03
C THR A 103 -10.08 27.25 -11.44
N PRO A 104 -11.35 27.47 -11.82
CA PRO A 104 -11.78 27.33 -13.20
C PRO A 104 -11.05 28.33 -14.11
N LEU A 105 -10.58 27.86 -15.26
CA LEU A 105 -10.02 28.66 -16.33
C LEU A 105 -11.02 28.70 -17.49
N GLN A 106 -11.48 29.88 -17.86
CA GLN A 106 -12.34 30.07 -19.02
C GLN A 106 -11.48 30.12 -20.30
N LEU A 107 -11.75 29.19 -21.20
CA LEU A 107 -11.08 29.06 -22.50
C LEU A 107 -11.68 30.01 -23.54
N ALA A 108 -11.01 30.14 -24.68
CA ALA A 108 -11.43 31.03 -25.77
C ALA A 108 -12.80 30.66 -26.38
N ASP A 109 -13.20 29.39 -26.31
CA ASP A 109 -14.51 28.89 -26.78
C ASP A 109 -15.63 29.07 -25.74
N GLY A 110 -15.32 29.62 -24.56
CA GLY A 110 -16.26 29.86 -23.47
C GLY A 110 -16.44 28.68 -22.51
N ARG A 111 -15.91 27.49 -22.84
CA ARG A 111 -15.89 26.34 -21.92
C ARG A 111 -14.90 26.57 -20.78
N LEU A 112 -15.07 25.81 -19.71
CA LEU A 112 -14.25 25.87 -18.51
C LEU A 112 -13.40 24.61 -18.38
N VAL A 113 -12.17 24.77 -17.92
CA VAL A 113 -11.35 23.66 -17.40
C VAL A 113 -10.97 23.95 -15.96
N LEU A 114 -11.15 22.98 -15.08
CA LEU A 114 -10.67 23.11 -13.70
C LEU A 114 -9.14 23.02 -13.68
N VAL A 115 -8.50 23.96 -13.00
CA VAL A 115 -7.03 23.99 -12.89
C VAL A 115 -6.63 23.84 -11.42
N ASN A 116 -6.01 22.73 -11.08
CA ASN A 116 -5.36 22.52 -9.79
C ASN A 116 -4.00 23.21 -9.81
N ARG A 117 -3.96 24.43 -9.24
CA ARG A 117 -2.81 25.33 -9.24
C ARG A 117 -1.68 24.86 -8.34
N GLY A 118 -1.96 23.94 -7.41
CA GLY A 118 -0.96 23.36 -6.52
C GLY A 118 -1.30 23.49 -5.05
N PHE A 119 -0.34 23.12 -4.21
CA PHE A 119 -0.47 22.97 -2.77
C PHE A 119 -0.15 24.26 -2.02
N VAL A 120 -0.97 24.60 -1.03
CA VAL A 120 -0.76 25.71 -0.11
C VAL A 120 -0.74 25.14 1.31
N PRO A 121 0.38 25.25 2.05
CA PRO A 121 0.43 24.84 3.45
C PRO A 121 -0.59 25.62 4.29
N SER A 122 -1.21 24.98 5.29
CA SER A 122 -2.24 25.61 6.14
C SER A 122 -1.75 26.83 6.94
N THR A 123 -0.45 27.08 6.98
CA THR A 123 0.16 28.26 7.59
C THR A 123 0.09 29.51 6.73
N PHE A 124 -0.37 29.39 5.47
CA PHE A 124 -0.51 30.49 4.52
C PHE A 124 -1.95 30.60 4.03
N ASP A 125 -2.36 31.82 3.72
CA ASP A 125 -3.60 32.05 2.98
C ASP A 125 -3.45 31.58 1.53
N VAL A 126 -4.54 31.05 0.97
CA VAL A 126 -4.57 30.64 -0.43
C VAL A 126 -4.54 31.89 -1.32
N PRO A 127 -3.51 32.08 -2.16
CA PRO A 127 -3.40 33.27 -2.99
C PRO A 127 -4.47 33.26 -4.09
N ALA A 128 -4.98 34.45 -4.39
CA ALA A 128 -5.82 34.66 -5.57
C ALA A 128 -5.08 34.21 -6.85
N PRO A 129 -5.81 33.77 -7.89
CA PRO A 129 -5.21 33.47 -9.18
C PRO A 129 -4.67 34.74 -9.84
N THR A 130 -3.68 34.57 -10.72
CA THR A 130 -3.16 35.67 -11.51
C THR A 130 -4.27 36.26 -12.38
N THR A 131 -4.34 37.58 -12.43
CA THR A 131 -5.34 38.31 -13.22
C THR A 131 -4.94 38.40 -14.69
N GLY A 132 -5.94 38.41 -15.57
CA GLY A 132 -5.73 38.51 -17.02
C GLY A 132 -5.56 37.15 -17.69
N GLU A 133 -5.16 37.18 -18.96
CA GLU A 133 -4.93 35.96 -19.74
C GLU A 133 -3.66 35.24 -19.26
N VAL A 134 -3.77 33.92 -19.09
CA VAL A 134 -2.69 33.04 -18.70
C VAL A 134 -2.58 31.87 -19.68
N VAL A 135 -1.36 31.37 -19.84
CA VAL A 135 -1.08 30.09 -20.50
C VAL A 135 -0.62 29.12 -19.42
N VAL A 136 -1.42 28.10 -19.16
CA VAL A 136 -1.15 27.03 -18.20
C VAL A 136 -0.58 25.84 -18.94
N THR A 137 0.63 25.41 -18.59
CA THR A 137 1.16 24.10 -18.98
C THR A 137 0.89 23.12 -17.84
N GLY A 138 0.20 22.02 -18.13
CA GLY A 138 -0.17 21.10 -17.07
C GLY A 138 -0.57 19.73 -17.59
N ARG A 139 -0.73 18.82 -16.64
CA ARG A 139 -1.04 17.42 -16.88
C ARG A 139 -2.54 17.20 -16.77
N LEU A 140 -3.13 16.56 -17.78
CA LEU A 140 -4.53 16.18 -17.77
C LEU A 140 -4.78 15.09 -16.72
N ARG A 141 -5.90 15.22 -16.02
CA ARG A 141 -6.40 14.25 -15.05
C ARG A 141 -7.90 14.07 -15.24
N GLU A 142 -8.37 12.86 -15.03
CA GLU A 142 -9.79 12.54 -14.98
C GLU A 142 -10.42 12.97 -13.65
N THR A 143 -11.76 13.04 -13.61
CA THR A 143 -12.52 13.34 -12.39
C THR A 143 -12.13 12.42 -11.23
N GLN A 144 -12.08 12.95 -10.01
CA GLN A 144 -11.78 12.16 -8.82
C GLN A 144 -13.04 11.51 -8.26
N GLU A 145 -13.05 10.19 -8.19
CA GLU A 145 -14.16 9.44 -7.61
C GLU A 145 -14.08 9.36 -6.07
N ARG A 146 -15.25 9.15 -5.47
CA ARG A 146 -15.36 8.90 -4.03
C ARG A 146 -14.87 7.50 -3.69
N SER A 147 -13.88 7.41 -2.80
CA SER A 147 -13.50 6.15 -2.17
C SER A 147 -14.58 5.64 -1.21
N ILE A 148 -14.62 4.32 -0.99
CA ILE A 148 -15.52 3.69 -0.01
C ILE A 148 -15.29 4.31 1.37
N GLY A 149 -16.35 4.87 1.97
CA GLY A 149 -16.28 5.55 3.27
C GLY A 149 -15.82 7.02 3.20
N GLY A 150 -15.55 7.57 2.01
CA GLY A 150 -15.20 8.97 1.83
C GLY A 150 -16.34 9.92 2.24
N LEU A 151 -15.97 11.12 2.66
CA LEU A 151 -16.93 12.18 3.00
C LEU A 151 -17.70 12.63 1.74
N THR A 152 -18.98 12.92 1.93
CA THR A 152 -19.85 13.48 0.89
C THR A 152 -19.74 14.99 0.95
N GLU A 153 -19.65 15.63 -0.21
CA GLU A 153 -19.71 17.09 -0.27
C GLU A 153 -21.09 17.61 0.18
N GLY A 154 -21.11 18.84 0.69
CA GLY A 154 -22.36 19.49 1.07
C GLY A 154 -23.29 19.76 -0.12
N ALA A 155 -24.54 20.09 0.18
CA ALA A 155 -25.46 20.65 -0.80
C ALA A 155 -25.19 22.16 -1.00
N GLY A 156 -25.43 22.68 -2.20
CA GLY A 156 -25.26 24.10 -2.53
C GLY A 156 -23.89 24.46 -3.11
N GLU A 157 -23.54 25.75 -3.04
CA GLU A 157 -22.25 26.28 -3.49
C GLU A 157 -21.12 25.75 -2.60
N LEU A 158 -20.15 25.08 -3.23
CA LEU A 158 -18.97 24.52 -2.60
C LEU A 158 -17.82 25.51 -2.69
N ARG A 159 -17.16 25.78 -1.56
CA ARG A 159 -15.86 26.48 -1.49
C ARG A 159 -14.74 25.58 -1.00
N GLU A 160 -15.09 24.54 -0.27
CA GLU A 160 -14.18 23.51 0.21
C GLU A 160 -14.69 22.16 -0.29
N VAL A 161 -13.79 21.34 -0.80
CA VAL A 161 -14.09 19.99 -1.29
C VAL A 161 -13.02 19.01 -0.83
N PHE A 162 -13.36 17.73 -0.73
CA PHE A 162 -12.38 16.67 -0.45
C PHE A 162 -11.71 16.12 -1.70
N ARG A 163 -12.33 16.33 -2.87
CA ARG A 163 -11.86 15.82 -4.16
C ARG A 163 -12.29 16.73 -5.32
N ILE A 164 -11.59 16.63 -6.44
CA ILE A 164 -11.96 17.32 -7.68
C ILE A 164 -12.97 16.45 -8.42
N ASP A 165 -14.23 16.49 -7.97
CA ASP A 165 -15.38 15.85 -8.63
C ASP A 165 -15.92 16.82 -9.69
N ILE A 166 -15.55 16.58 -10.96
CA ILE A 166 -15.88 17.49 -12.06
C ILE A 166 -17.41 17.61 -12.24
N PRO A 167 -18.20 16.52 -12.34
CA PRO A 167 -19.65 16.64 -12.44
C PRO A 167 -20.27 17.45 -11.32
N ARG A 168 -19.83 17.26 -10.06
CA ARG A 168 -20.37 17.99 -8.92
C ARG A 168 -20.02 19.47 -8.93
N LEU A 169 -18.77 19.81 -9.29
CA LEU A 169 -18.33 21.20 -9.38
C LEU A 169 -18.96 21.92 -10.58
N ALA A 170 -19.25 21.20 -11.67
CA ALA A 170 -19.92 21.78 -12.84
C ALA A 170 -21.33 22.30 -12.53
N GLU A 171 -22.01 21.76 -11.51
CA GLU A 171 -23.37 22.20 -11.12
C GLU A 171 -23.47 23.66 -10.67
N GLN A 172 -22.38 24.25 -10.15
CA GLN A 172 -22.36 25.65 -9.69
C GLN A 172 -21.68 26.60 -10.67
N LEU A 173 -21.05 26.08 -11.73
CA LEU A 173 -20.25 26.87 -12.65
C LEU A 173 -21.10 27.45 -13.79
N PRO A 174 -20.75 28.63 -14.31
CA PRO A 174 -21.60 29.37 -15.26
C PRO A 174 -21.57 28.83 -16.69
N ALA A 175 -20.71 27.86 -17.00
CA ALA A 175 -20.49 27.32 -18.33
C ALA A 175 -20.11 25.84 -18.30
N GLU A 176 -20.15 25.20 -19.46
CA GLU A 176 -19.78 23.79 -19.63
C GLU A 176 -18.33 23.56 -19.20
N VAL A 177 -18.13 22.53 -18.37
CA VAL A 177 -16.82 22.13 -17.86
C VAL A 177 -16.32 20.93 -18.64
N LEU A 178 -15.08 21.00 -19.14
CA LEU A 178 -14.43 19.87 -19.79
C LEU A 178 -14.38 18.65 -18.85
N PRO A 179 -14.47 17.41 -19.37
CA PRO A 179 -14.53 16.20 -18.55
C PRO A 179 -13.15 15.80 -17.96
N VAL A 180 -12.21 16.75 -17.91
CA VAL A 180 -10.86 16.62 -17.36
C VAL A 180 -10.50 17.88 -16.57
N TYR A 181 -9.55 17.76 -15.63
CA TYR A 181 -8.90 18.90 -14.99
C TYR A 181 -7.40 18.90 -15.27
N VAL A 182 -6.75 20.03 -15.02
CA VAL A 182 -5.31 20.25 -15.26
C VAL A 182 -4.58 20.38 -13.93
N ASP A 183 -3.63 19.49 -13.67
CA ASP A 183 -2.61 19.68 -12.63
C ASP A 183 -1.49 20.57 -13.20
N VAL A 184 -1.26 21.74 -12.60
CA VAL A 184 -0.29 22.71 -13.12
C VAL A 184 1.14 22.19 -12.99
N LEU A 185 1.89 22.26 -14.08
CA LEU A 185 3.35 22.08 -14.13
C LEU A 185 4.09 23.42 -14.30
N GLY A 186 3.44 24.39 -14.93
CA GLY A 186 3.93 25.76 -15.06
C GLY A 186 2.86 26.69 -15.64
N ALA A 187 3.05 28.00 -15.47
CA ALA A 187 2.15 29.00 -16.03
C ALA A 187 2.91 30.26 -16.45
N SER A 188 2.37 30.95 -17.46
CA SER A 188 2.85 32.25 -17.92
C SER A 188 1.68 33.26 -17.94
N PRO A 189 1.78 34.40 -17.24
CA PRO A 189 2.84 34.80 -16.31
C PRO A 189 2.97 33.86 -15.09
N ALA A 190 4.15 33.86 -14.45
CA ALA A 190 4.43 33.03 -13.28
C ALA A 190 3.52 33.39 -12.08
N GLN A 191 3.11 32.38 -11.30
CA GLN A 191 2.11 32.53 -10.23
C GLN A 191 2.69 32.90 -8.84
N GLY A 192 3.95 33.33 -8.75
CA GLY A 192 4.64 33.58 -7.48
C GLY A 192 5.14 32.30 -6.81
N ASP A 193 5.46 32.36 -5.51
CA ASP A 193 6.02 31.23 -4.75
C ASP A 193 4.98 30.22 -4.27
N LEU A 194 3.70 30.62 -4.23
CA LEU A 194 2.55 29.79 -3.89
C LEU A 194 1.48 29.87 -4.98
N PRO A 195 0.77 28.78 -5.28
CA PRO A 195 0.89 27.45 -4.67
C PRO A 195 2.17 26.70 -5.06
N ILE A 196 2.62 25.80 -4.18
CA ILE A 196 3.74 24.89 -4.44
C ILE A 196 3.34 23.91 -5.55
N PRO A 197 4.21 23.63 -6.54
CA PRO A 197 3.94 22.65 -7.58
C PRO A 197 3.54 21.28 -7.02
N LEU A 198 2.62 20.62 -7.72
CA LEU A 198 2.17 19.28 -7.35
C LEU A 198 3.30 18.27 -7.58
N PRO A 199 3.40 17.23 -6.73
CA PRO A 199 4.38 16.19 -6.95
C PRO A 199 4.08 15.41 -8.24
N ASP A 200 5.12 14.89 -8.85
CA ASP A 200 4.98 13.90 -9.90
C ASP A 200 4.32 12.62 -9.35
N PRO A 201 3.59 11.88 -10.20
CA PRO A 201 3.04 10.60 -9.81
C PRO A 201 4.17 9.70 -9.36
N ASP A 202 3.95 8.96 -8.27
CA ASP A 202 4.88 7.91 -7.91
C ASP A 202 4.85 6.85 -9.02
N LEU A 203 5.98 6.67 -9.69
CA LEU A 203 6.19 5.65 -10.73
C LEU A 203 7.12 4.54 -10.25
N SER A 204 7.26 4.38 -8.93
CA SER A 204 7.92 3.22 -8.33
C SER A 204 7.06 1.96 -8.48
N GLU A 205 7.71 0.81 -8.47
CA GLU A 205 7.05 -0.51 -8.49
C GLU A 205 6.52 -0.90 -7.10
N GLY A 206 6.74 -0.07 -6.07
CA GLY A 206 6.51 -0.44 -4.69
C GLY A 206 7.31 -1.68 -4.25
N PRO A 207 6.96 -2.28 -3.10
CA PRO A 207 7.68 -3.43 -2.56
C PRO A 207 7.22 -4.78 -3.13
N HIS A 208 6.34 -4.81 -4.14
CA HIS A 208 5.68 -6.02 -4.63
C HIS A 208 6.67 -7.11 -5.08
N LEU A 209 7.75 -6.74 -5.78
CA LEU A 209 8.80 -7.67 -6.18
C LEU A 209 9.47 -8.34 -4.98
N SER A 210 9.84 -7.55 -3.96
CA SER A 210 10.50 -8.07 -2.76
C SER A 210 9.60 -9.04 -1.98
N TYR A 211 8.31 -8.72 -1.85
CA TYR A 211 7.34 -9.59 -1.20
C TYR A 211 7.06 -10.87 -2.01
N MET A 212 6.98 -10.78 -3.34
CA MET A 212 6.86 -11.95 -4.21
C MET A 212 8.00 -12.94 -3.97
N VAL A 213 9.26 -12.45 -4.00
CA VAL A 213 10.45 -13.27 -3.77
C VAL A 213 10.44 -13.83 -2.34
N GLN A 214 10.08 -13.03 -1.35
CA GLN A 214 9.98 -13.45 0.05
C GLN A 214 9.02 -14.65 0.21
N TRP A 215 7.82 -14.58 -0.38
CA TRP A 215 6.84 -15.68 -0.31
C TRP A 215 7.35 -16.98 -0.92
N TRP A 216 8.05 -16.89 -2.05
CA TRP A 216 8.64 -18.06 -2.70
C TRP A 216 9.83 -18.64 -1.92
N ILE A 217 10.63 -17.80 -1.26
CA ILE A 217 11.69 -18.25 -0.35
C ILE A 217 11.08 -18.99 0.84
N PHE A 218 10.00 -18.47 1.45
CA PHE A 218 9.31 -19.15 2.55
C PHE A 218 8.74 -20.50 2.12
N ALA A 219 8.14 -20.59 0.93
CA ALA A 219 7.70 -21.87 0.36
C ALA A 219 8.89 -22.85 0.23
N GLY A 220 10.04 -22.36 -0.22
CA GLY A 220 11.29 -23.11 -0.29
C GLY A 220 11.77 -23.63 1.08
N PHE A 221 11.74 -22.80 2.13
CA PHE A 221 12.10 -23.22 3.48
C PHE A 221 11.15 -24.25 4.07
N VAL A 222 9.84 -24.10 3.84
CA VAL A 222 8.84 -25.10 4.26
C VAL A 222 9.07 -26.43 3.55
N ALA A 223 9.32 -26.41 2.24
CA ALA A 223 9.65 -27.60 1.46
C ALA A 223 10.94 -28.27 1.96
N LEU A 224 11.99 -27.48 2.22
CA LEU A 224 13.25 -27.98 2.75
C LEU A 224 13.07 -28.61 4.14
N GLY A 225 12.35 -27.92 5.04
CA GLY A 225 12.03 -28.41 6.37
C GLY A 225 11.27 -29.74 6.32
N TRP A 226 10.31 -29.87 5.39
CA TRP A 226 9.60 -31.12 5.16
C TRP A 226 10.53 -32.26 4.70
N VAL A 227 11.40 -32.01 3.72
CA VAL A 227 12.38 -33.02 3.26
C VAL A 227 13.28 -33.46 4.41
N LEU A 228 13.77 -32.54 5.23
CA LEU A 228 14.61 -32.84 6.39
C LEU A 228 13.85 -33.63 7.47
N ALA A 229 12.59 -33.29 7.74
CA ALA A 229 11.75 -34.00 8.69
C ALA A 229 11.50 -35.45 8.25
N VAL A 230 11.16 -35.66 6.97
CA VAL A 230 10.99 -37.01 6.39
C VAL A 230 12.29 -37.80 6.47
N ARG A 231 13.43 -37.22 6.07
CA ARG A 231 14.75 -37.87 6.15
C ARG A 231 15.13 -38.23 7.58
N ARG A 232 14.91 -37.32 8.54
CA ARG A 232 15.17 -37.55 9.97
C ARG A 232 14.31 -38.71 10.50
N SER A 233 13.02 -38.71 10.17
CA SER A 233 12.09 -39.76 10.58
C SER A 233 12.49 -41.13 10.02
N ILE A 234 12.88 -41.21 8.74
CA ILE A 234 13.38 -42.44 8.12
C ILE A 234 14.63 -42.95 8.84
N ARG A 235 15.61 -42.07 9.13
CA ARG A 235 16.84 -42.45 9.84
C ARG A 235 16.55 -42.94 11.25
N GLN A 236 15.64 -42.31 11.97
CA GLN A 236 15.24 -42.70 13.33
C GLN A 236 14.59 -44.08 13.32
N HIS A 237 13.58 -44.32 12.46
CA HIS A 237 12.94 -45.63 12.35
C HIS A 237 13.91 -46.75 11.94
N ARG A 238 14.95 -46.46 11.14
CA ARG A 238 16.01 -47.44 10.82
C ARG A 238 16.89 -47.76 12.03
N ARG A 239 17.26 -46.76 12.83
CA ARG A 239 18.03 -46.95 14.08
C ARG A 239 17.23 -47.76 15.10
N ASP A 240 15.97 -47.40 15.30
CA ASP A 240 15.09 -48.10 16.24
C ASP A 240 14.91 -49.58 15.86
N ARG A 241 14.77 -49.87 14.56
CA ARG A 241 14.73 -51.26 14.05
C ARG A 241 16.04 -52.02 14.26
N ALA A 242 17.19 -51.39 14.00
CA ALA A 242 18.49 -52.02 14.20
C ALA A 242 18.76 -52.31 15.69
N ALA A 243 18.40 -51.38 16.58
CA ALA A 243 18.48 -51.59 18.02
C ALA A 243 17.57 -52.72 18.51
N ALA A 244 16.33 -52.79 18.02
CA ALA A 244 15.41 -53.88 18.34
C ALA A 244 15.92 -55.26 17.84
N GLN A 245 16.53 -55.31 16.65
CA GLN A 245 17.15 -56.54 16.13
C GLN A 245 18.37 -56.96 16.97
N ALA A 246 19.23 -56.03 17.37
CA ALA A 246 20.37 -56.31 18.24
C ALA A 246 19.92 -56.87 19.61
N ALA A 247 18.90 -56.27 20.22
CA ALA A 247 18.33 -56.74 21.49
C ALA A 247 17.69 -58.13 21.40
N THR A 248 17.25 -58.56 20.20
CA THR A 248 16.67 -59.89 19.98
C THR A 248 17.75 -60.95 19.66
N THR A 249 18.96 -60.54 19.26
CA THR A 249 20.02 -61.44 18.77
C THR A 249 21.06 -61.79 19.86
N ASP A 250 21.02 -61.14 21.02
CA ASP A 250 21.90 -61.43 22.16
C ASP A 250 21.12 -62.16 23.27
N PRO A 251 21.16 -63.52 23.35
CA PRO A 251 20.54 -64.26 24.43
C PRO A 251 21.55 -64.46 25.57
N THR A 252 21.97 -63.40 26.25
CA THR A 252 22.65 -63.56 27.54
C THR A 252 21.60 -63.65 28.64
N VAL A 253 21.17 -64.87 28.93
CA VAL A 253 20.37 -65.24 30.11
C VAL A 253 21.31 -65.27 31.33
N PRO A 254 20.85 -64.78 32.50
CA PRO A 254 20.78 -65.73 33.61
C PRO A 254 19.40 -65.75 34.28
N THR A 255 18.87 -66.96 34.33
CA THR A 255 17.86 -67.44 35.27
C THR A 255 18.48 -67.46 36.67
N GLY A 256 17.78 -66.92 37.68
CA GLY A 256 18.08 -67.26 39.07
C GLY A 256 17.55 -66.31 40.14
N ALA A 257 16.65 -66.88 40.96
CA ALA A 257 16.41 -66.58 42.38
C ALA A 257 15.47 -65.42 42.79
N THR A 258 14.26 -65.83 43.15
CA THR A 258 13.42 -65.34 44.25
C THR A 258 14.20 -65.02 45.54
N GLY A 259 13.86 -63.91 46.22
CA GLY A 259 14.30 -63.62 47.58
C GLY A 259 13.90 -62.22 48.09
N GLU A 260 12.79 -62.16 48.81
CA GLU A 260 12.54 -61.41 50.06
C GLU A 260 12.75 -59.87 50.19
N SER A 261 11.63 -59.23 50.54
CA SER A 261 11.36 -58.05 51.40
C SER A 261 12.53 -57.25 52.01
N ARG A 262 12.49 -55.90 51.85
CA ARG A 262 12.48 -54.98 53.00
C ARG A 262 12.01 -53.55 52.66
N GLU A 263 11.25 -53.04 53.61
CA GLU A 263 10.66 -51.73 53.84
C GLU A 263 11.68 -50.63 54.22
N THR A 264 11.16 -49.40 54.29
CA THR A 264 11.69 -48.10 54.76
C THR A 264 12.19 -47.16 53.65
N ALA A 265 12.06 -45.84 53.72
CA ALA A 265 11.18 -44.86 54.37
C ALA A 265 11.81 -43.50 54.03
N ASP A 266 10.97 -42.52 53.68
CA ASP A 266 11.14 -41.08 53.90
C ASP A 266 12.26 -40.30 53.16
N GLY A 267 12.00 -39.02 52.87
CA GLY A 267 13.05 -38.06 52.49
C GLY A 267 12.81 -37.13 51.30
N ASP A 268 11.73 -36.35 51.36
CA ASP A 268 11.67 -34.89 51.19
C ASP A 268 12.02 -34.13 49.88
N ALA A 269 11.14 -33.14 49.63
CA ALA A 269 11.25 -31.82 48.99
C ALA A 269 11.94 -31.62 47.61
N ALA A 270 11.18 -31.07 46.64
CA ALA A 270 11.05 -29.61 46.45
C ALA A 270 10.56 -29.22 45.04
N VAL A 271 9.48 -28.43 45.00
CA VAL A 271 9.26 -27.15 44.29
C VAL A 271 9.67 -27.08 42.78
N GLY A 272 8.82 -26.66 41.83
CA GLY A 272 7.59 -25.90 41.99
C GLY A 272 6.83 -25.67 40.67
N ALA A 273 5.64 -25.10 40.87
CA ALA A 273 4.73 -24.60 39.87
C ALA A 273 5.39 -23.53 38.97
N THR A 274 4.88 -23.31 37.76
CA THR A 274 3.88 -22.24 37.51
C THR A 274 3.64 -22.10 36.00
N SER A 275 2.36 -21.95 35.67
CA SER A 275 1.74 -21.51 34.42
C SER A 275 2.18 -20.14 33.90
N LEU A 276 2.15 -19.94 32.57
CA LEU A 276 1.80 -18.68 31.89
C LEU A 276 1.35 -19.08 30.46
N SER A 277 0.12 -18.86 29.98
CA SER A 277 -0.69 -17.64 29.85
C SER A 277 -0.13 -16.62 28.84
N ALA A 278 -0.68 -16.71 27.62
CA ALA A 278 -1.25 -15.65 26.76
C ALA A 278 -0.39 -14.50 26.16
N ALA A 279 -0.94 -14.03 25.02
CA ALA A 279 -0.75 -12.77 24.28
C ALA A 279 0.48 -12.71 23.34
N GLY A 280 0.41 -12.26 22.08
CA GLY A 280 -0.59 -11.42 21.40
C GLY A 280 -0.13 -9.96 21.35
N ALA A 281 0.25 -9.47 20.16
CA ALA A 281 0.34 -8.07 19.67
C ALA A 281 1.51 -7.98 18.66
N ALA A 282 1.36 -7.55 17.40
CA ALA A 282 0.76 -6.35 16.80
C ALA A 282 1.79 -5.25 16.52
N ALA A 283 1.52 -4.59 15.39
CA ALA A 283 2.14 -3.44 14.73
C ALA A 283 2.87 -2.41 15.62
N GLY A 284 4.00 -1.93 15.11
CA GLY A 284 4.65 -0.69 15.57
C GLY A 284 4.49 0.39 14.51
N ASP A 285 3.62 1.34 14.80
CA ASP A 285 3.50 2.65 14.18
C ASP A 285 4.43 3.61 14.95
N GLY A 286 5.29 4.33 14.23
CA GLY A 286 6.36 5.14 14.80
C GLY A 286 5.98 6.61 14.88
N ARG A 287 5.50 7.05 16.06
CA ARG A 287 5.30 8.47 16.38
C ARG A 287 6.34 8.90 17.42
N SER A 288 7.25 9.79 17.03
CA SER A 288 8.11 10.52 17.97
C SER A 288 7.34 11.64 18.66
N PRO A 289 7.60 11.93 19.95
CA PRO A 289 6.90 12.98 20.67
C PRO A 289 7.55 14.36 20.47
N ALA A 290 6.67 15.37 20.50
CA ALA A 290 7.00 16.77 20.66
C ALA A 290 7.72 17.02 22.00
N GLY A 291 8.71 17.91 21.97
CA GLY A 291 9.33 18.48 23.17
C GLY A 291 8.54 19.70 23.62
N ASP A 292 8.08 19.66 24.87
CA ASP A 292 7.48 20.77 25.57
C ASP A 292 8.52 21.84 25.94
N ALA A 293 8.03 23.08 25.97
CA ALA A 293 8.70 24.27 26.42
C ALA A 293 8.93 24.27 27.95
N ASP A 294 9.96 24.99 28.39
CA ASP A 294 10.02 25.55 29.75
C ASP A 294 10.35 27.05 29.64
N PRO A 295 9.74 27.93 30.46
CA PRO A 295 9.86 29.38 30.37
C PRO A 295 10.94 29.90 31.32
N THR A 296 11.65 30.97 30.96
CA THR A 296 12.16 31.91 31.97
C THR A 296 12.54 33.26 31.39
N VAL A 297 12.22 34.26 32.21
CA VAL A 297 12.38 35.71 32.08
C VAL A 297 13.81 36.13 32.43
N HIS A 298 14.37 37.11 31.70
CA HIS A 298 15.13 38.30 32.18
C HIS A 298 16.15 38.79 31.13
N GLY A 299 16.11 40.09 30.81
CA GLY A 299 17.17 40.80 30.10
C GLY A 299 16.67 41.72 28.99
#